data_AF-A0A1G3LV18-F1
#
_entry.id   AF-A0A1G3LV18-F1
#
_cell.length_a   1.000
_cell.length_b   1.000
_cell.length_c   1.000
_cell.angle_alpha   90.00
_cell.angle_beta   90.00
_cell.angle_gamma   90.00
#
_symmetry.space_group_name_H-M   'P 1'
#
loop_
_entity.id
_entity.type
_entity.pdbx_description
1 polymer ?
#
loop_
_entity_poly.entity_id
_entity_poly.type
_entity_poly.pdbx_seq_one_letter_code
_entity_poly.pdbx_strand_id
1 'polypeptide(L)'
;MMARLLPVFLAFCLLGLLEPGVKAMAQENNAVEEIRKRIREREEEAEEQAREDEPEEEEEDGCFDLGCQLFAEILGELLRDPSSPLRGDPPPGYSSWGNLGLDLDGAWLLQERWSLAGRLTLNLSYLHLHAFGQLLFDPTGYLLCGATNAGLGFRGPFLFLNLFAGIFATDSSDRALLDFGVEARIFLSPQWVLELYNLNAAYYALRFHFLWLGLRYAGSHAGLGAGLNLSNYAGILLVGPSLRLSLWL
;
A
#
# COMPACT_ATOMS: atom_id res chain seq x y z
N MET A 1 -25.29 -14.76 9.86
CA MET A 1 -24.38 -15.77 9.26
C MET A 1 -23.10 -15.15 8.68
N MET A 2 -23.14 -13.99 8.02
CA MET A 2 -21.95 -13.33 7.42
C MET A 2 -20.85 -12.88 8.41
N ALA A 3 -21.21 -12.49 9.65
CA ALA A 3 -20.22 -12.04 10.65
C ALA A 3 -19.24 -13.14 11.13
N ARG A 4 -19.53 -14.41 10.88
CA ARG A 4 -18.64 -15.55 11.22
C ARG A 4 -17.70 -15.94 10.09
N LEU A 5 -17.97 -15.49 8.86
CA LEU A 5 -17.14 -15.78 7.70
C LEU A 5 -16.08 -14.71 7.47
N LEU A 6 -16.30 -13.47 7.95
CA LEU A 6 -15.33 -12.39 7.83
C LEU A 6 -13.97 -12.70 8.49
N PRO A 7 -13.89 -13.29 9.70
CA PRO A 7 -12.60 -13.66 10.29
C PRO A 7 -11.93 -14.84 9.56
N VAL A 8 -12.72 -15.79 9.05
CA VAL A 8 -12.21 -16.96 8.31
C VAL A 8 -11.73 -16.56 6.91
N PHE A 9 -12.40 -15.60 6.29
CA PHE A 9 -12.03 -15.05 4.99
C PHE A 9 -10.87 -14.06 5.10
N LEU A 10 -10.83 -13.22 6.14
CA LEU A 10 -9.65 -12.42 6.49
C LEU A 10 -8.47 -13.33 6.83
N ALA A 11 -8.67 -14.41 7.60
CA ALA A 11 -7.64 -15.40 7.85
C ALA A 11 -7.22 -16.13 6.56
N PHE A 12 -8.13 -16.40 5.62
CA PHE A 12 -7.80 -16.97 4.31
C PHE A 12 -7.01 -16.00 3.41
N CYS A 13 -7.36 -14.71 3.42
CA CYS A 13 -6.58 -13.67 2.76
C CYS A 13 -5.22 -13.48 3.42
N LEU A 14 -5.14 -13.51 4.75
CA LEU A 14 -3.92 -13.45 5.56
C LEU A 14 -3.06 -14.73 5.44
N LEU A 15 -3.66 -15.90 5.21
CA LEU A 15 -2.95 -17.15 4.96
C LEU A 15 -2.52 -17.27 3.48
N GLY A 16 -3.27 -16.68 2.55
CA GLY A 16 -2.84 -16.46 1.17
C GLY A 16 -1.69 -15.46 1.06
N LEU A 17 -1.62 -14.52 1.99
CA LEU A 17 -0.51 -13.57 2.20
C LEU A 17 0.75 -14.25 2.77
N LEU A 18 0.64 -15.39 3.45
CA LEU A 18 1.74 -15.90 4.27
C LEU A 18 2.51 -17.13 3.77
N GLU A 19 2.04 -18.07 2.93
CA GLU A 19 2.92 -19.27 2.75
C GLU A 19 2.93 -20.19 1.50
N PRO A 20 1.97 -20.29 0.54
CA PRO A 20 2.12 -21.30 -0.54
C PRO A 20 2.55 -20.77 -1.93
N GLY A 21 2.38 -19.49 -2.25
CA GLY A 21 2.65 -18.98 -3.60
C GLY A 21 4.14 -18.92 -3.98
N VAL A 22 5.02 -18.90 -2.97
CA VAL A 22 6.47 -18.68 -3.13
C VAL A 22 7.25 -19.99 -3.31
N LYS A 23 6.69 -21.15 -2.93
CA LYS A 23 7.41 -22.44 -3.00
C LYS A 23 7.40 -23.12 -4.39
N ALA A 24 6.68 -22.59 -5.38
CA ALA A 24 6.52 -23.24 -6.68
C ALA A 24 7.43 -22.72 -7.81
N MET A 25 8.24 -21.68 -7.61
CA MET A 25 9.08 -21.11 -8.68
C MET A 25 10.51 -20.83 -8.22
N ALA A 26 11.18 -21.88 -7.75
CA ALA A 26 12.63 -21.93 -7.61
C ALA A 26 13.26 -22.08 -9.00
N GLN A 27 13.38 -20.98 -9.73
CA GLN A 27 14.31 -20.85 -10.85
C GLN A 27 14.73 -19.38 -10.94
N GLU A 28 15.87 -19.08 -10.31
CA GLU A 28 16.60 -17.82 -10.47
C GLU A 28 16.75 -17.48 -11.96
N ASN A 29 16.22 -16.34 -12.37
CA ASN A 29 16.29 -15.84 -13.74
C ASN A 29 17.18 -14.60 -13.75
N ASN A 30 18.08 -14.52 -14.73
CA ASN A 30 19.05 -13.42 -14.97
C ASN A 30 18.47 -11.99 -14.86
N ALA A 31 17.16 -11.81 -15.04
CA ALA A 31 16.47 -10.53 -14.88
C ALA A 31 16.47 -9.99 -13.44
N VAL A 32 16.49 -10.87 -12.43
CA VAL A 32 16.55 -10.47 -11.01
C VAL A 32 17.95 -9.95 -10.67
N GLU A 33 19.00 -10.59 -11.18
CA GLU A 33 20.37 -10.11 -11.06
C GLU A 33 20.55 -8.77 -11.78
N GLU A 34 19.93 -8.58 -12.95
CA GLU A 34 20.04 -7.33 -13.71
C GLU A 34 19.36 -6.15 -12.98
N ILE A 35 18.20 -6.36 -12.37
CA ILE A 35 17.51 -5.31 -11.60
C ILE A 35 18.28 -5.00 -10.31
N ARG A 36 18.76 -6.02 -9.58
CA ARG A 36 19.64 -5.82 -8.42
C ARG A 36 20.91 -5.08 -8.80
N LYS A 37 21.50 -5.43 -9.94
CA LYS A 37 22.69 -4.78 -10.48
C LYS A 37 22.42 -3.32 -10.84
N ARG A 38 21.28 -2.98 -11.46
CA ARG A 38 20.94 -1.58 -11.75
C ARG A 38 20.66 -0.75 -10.49
N ILE A 39 20.08 -1.36 -9.46
CA ILE A 39 19.88 -0.70 -8.16
C ILE A 39 21.24 -0.49 -7.49
N ARG A 40 22.09 -1.53 -7.47
CA ARG A 40 23.43 -1.50 -6.87
C ARG A 40 24.38 -0.56 -7.62
N GLU A 41 24.33 -0.49 -8.95
CA GLU A 41 25.11 0.47 -9.76
C GLU A 41 24.69 1.92 -9.46
N ARG A 42 23.40 2.18 -9.21
CA ARG A 42 22.94 3.51 -8.76
C ARG A 42 23.35 3.84 -7.32
N GLU A 43 23.47 2.85 -6.45
CA GLU A 43 23.95 3.01 -5.07
C GLU A 43 25.48 3.16 -5.04
N GLU A 44 26.23 2.41 -5.84
CA GLU A 44 27.69 2.51 -5.99
C GLU A 44 28.12 3.85 -6.59
N GLU A 45 27.37 4.40 -7.57
CA GLU A 45 27.60 5.76 -8.09
C GLU A 45 27.32 6.85 -7.02
N ALA A 46 26.46 6.57 -6.03
CA ALA A 46 26.19 7.46 -4.91
C ALA A 46 27.21 7.29 -3.76
N GLU A 47 27.70 6.08 -3.53
CA GLU A 47 28.75 5.75 -2.55
C GLU A 47 30.15 6.18 -3.00
N GLU A 48 30.42 6.26 -4.31
CA GLU A 48 31.69 6.83 -4.83
C GLU A 48 31.87 8.32 -4.49
N GLN A 49 30.79 9.02 -4.13
CA GLN A 49 30.85 10.41 -3.63
C GLN A 49 30.98 10.49 -2.10
N ALA A 50 30.83 9.37 -1.37
CA ALA A 50 30.80 9.34 0.07
C ALA A 50 31.58 8.14 0.62
N ARG A 51 32.91 8.10 0.39
CA ARG A 51 33.79 7.21 1.14
C ARG A 51 34.59 7.97 2.18
N GLU A 52 34.32 7.68 3.45
CA GLU A 52 35.25 6.98 4.33
C GLU A 52 34.49 6.36 5.52
N ASP A 53 34.89 5.13 5.88
CA ASP A 53 34.59 4.32 7.09
C ASP A 53 33.40 3.31 7.11
N GLU A 54 33.74 2.03 6.78
CA GLU A 54 33.36 0.67 7.31
C GLU A 54 31.92 0.33 7.82
N PRO A 55 31.55 -0.97 7.98
CA PRO A 55 31.96 -2.26 7.36
C PRO A 55 30.76 -3.05 6.75
N GLU A 56 31.04 -4.22 6.16
CA GLU A 56 30.09 -5.15 5.52
C GLU A 56 28.98 -5.66 6.50
N GLU A 57 27.71 -5.44 6.17
CA GLU A 57 26.56 -6.02 6.89
C GLU A 57 25.99 -7.26 6.17
N GLU A 58 25.72 -8.30 6.97
CA GLU A 58 25.13 -9.58 6.56
C GLU A 58 23.68 -9.42 6.09
N GLU A 59 23.28 -10.17 5.05
CA GLU A 59 21.91 -10.19 4.51
C GLU A 59 20.89 -10.71 5.56
N GLU A 60 20.21 -9.82 6.27
CA GLU A 60 19.02 -10.15 7.06
C GLU A 60 17.78 -10.26 6.16
N ASP A 61 17.40 -11.50 5.84
CA ASP A 61 16.22 -11.90 5.07
C ASP A 61 14.88 -11.73 5.85
N GLY A 62 14.74 -10.63 6.59
CA GLY A 62 13.66 -10.39 7.57
C GLY A 62 12.59 -9.36 7.16
N CYS A 63 12.75 -8.66 6.04
CA CYS A 63 11.88 -7.50 5.71
C CYS A 63 10.50 -7.90 5.13
N PHE A 64 10.26 -9.18 4.81
CA PHE A 64 8.99 -9.67 4.25
C PHE A 64 7.82 -9.52 5.20
N ASP A 65 8.08 -9.74 6.48
CA ASP A 65 7.03 -9.92 7.47
C ASP A 65 6.51 -8.57 7.96
N LEU A 66 7.39 -7.57 8.08
CA LEU A 66 7.08 -6.35 8.82
C LEU A 66 5.90 -5.55 8.24
N GLY A 67 5.83 -5.35 6.92
CA GLY A 67 4.76 -4.53 6.32
C GLY A 67 3.38 -5.21 6.36
N CYS A 68 3.34 -6.51 6.04
CA CYS A 68 2.11 -7.29 6.05
C CYS A 68 1.64 -7.60 7.48
N GLN A 69 2.57 -7.92 8.39
CA GLN A 69 2.29 -8.10 9.82
C GLN A 69 1.80 -6.80 10.44
N LEU A 70 2.49 -5.68 10.21
CA LEU A 70 2.07 -4.39 10.74
C LEU A 70 0.65 -4.03 10.27
N PHE A 71 0.35 -4.24 8.98
CA PHE A 71 -1.01 -4.07 8.47
C PHE A 71 -2.02 -4.99 9.19
N ALA A 72 -1.69 -6.28 9.31
CA ALA A 72 -2.58 -7.27 9.92
C ALA A 72 -2.82 -7.03 11.42
N GLU A 73 -1.79 -6.60 12.14
CA GLU A 73 -1.85 -6.21 13.55
C GLU A 73 -2.69 -4.95 13.75
N ILE A 74 -2.45 -3.91 12.95
CA ILE A 74 -3.23 -2.67 13.00
C ILE A 74 -4.70 -2.96 12.71
N LEU A 75 -4.98 -3.69 11.62
CA LEU A 75 -6.35 -4.06 11.26
C LEU A 75 -6.97 -4.96 12.33
N GLY A 76 -6.22 -5.92 12.88
CA GLY A 76 -6.66 -6.83 13.93
C GLY A 76 -7.07 -6.10 15.19
N GLU A 77 -6.22 -5.18 15.68
CA GLU A 77 -6.51 -4.35 16.86
C GLU A 77 -7.70 -3.41 16.61
N LEU A 78 -7.79 -2.80 15.41
CA LEU A 78 -8.92 -1.94 15.04
C LEU A 78 -10.26 -2.70 15.00
N LEU A 79 -10.25 -3.99 14.69
CA LEU A 79 -11.44 -4.84 14.61
C LEU A 79 -11.77 -5.56 15.93
N ARG A 80 -10.87 -5.55 16.92
CA ARG A 80 -10.98 -6.32 18.16
C ARG A 80 -12.08 -5.83 19.10
N ASP A 81 -12.43 -4.54 19.02
CA ASP A 81 -13.54 -3.94 19.79
C ASP A 81 -14.60 -3.28 18.90
N PRO A 82 -15.57 -4.04 18.37
CA PRO A 82 -16.67 -3.53 17.55
C PRO A 82 -17.70 -2.69 18.33
N SER A 83 -17.49 -2.45 19.64
CA SER A 83 -18.43 -1.76 20.52
C SER A 83 -18.12 -0.28 20.79
N SER A 84 -17.03 0.24 20.19
CA SER A 84 -16.64 1.66 20.30
C SER A 84 -17.74 2.64 19.87
N PRO A 85 -17.93 3.79 20.55
CA PRO A 85 -19.00 4.77 20.29
C PRO A 85 -18.83 5.57 18.99
N LEU A 86 -17.82 5.26 18.16
CA LEU A 86 -17.44 5.98 16.94
C LEU A 86 -18.35 5.71 15.73
N ARG A 87 -19.65 5.44 15.95
CA ARG A 87 -20.64 5.21 14.89
C ARG A 87 -21.06 6.53 14.26
N GLY A 88 -20.28 7.01 13.30
CA GLY A 88 -20.72 8.04 12.36
C GLY A 88 -21.41 7.42 11.16
N ASP A 89 -22.43 8.09 10.63
CA ASP A 89 -22.84 7.85 9.25
C ASP A 89 -21.63 8.05 8.31
N PRO A 90 -21.57 7.34 7.18
CA PRO A 90 -20.51 7.52 6.20
C PRO A 90 -20.45 8.99 5.77
N PRO A 91 -19.24 9.55 5.56
CA PRO A 91 -19.09 10.96 5.22
C PRO A 91 -19.84 11.35 3.94
N PRO A 92 -20.23 12.64 3.81
CA PRO A 92 -20.84 13.12 2.57
C PRO A 92 -19.88 12.91 1.39
N GLY A 93 -20.32 12.13 0.41
CA GLY A 93 -19.47 11.61 -0.69
C GLY A 93 -19.47 10.08 -0.82
N TYR A 94 -19.89 9.36 0.22
CA TYR A 94 -20.00 7.91 0.20
C TYR A 94 -21.45 7.46 -0.02
N SER A 95 -21.90 7.51 -1.27
CA SER A 95 -23.26 7.08 -1.61
C SER A 95 -23.46 5.57 -1.39
N SER A 96 -24.71 5.13 -1.23
CA SER A 96 -25.05 3.69 -1.13
C SER A 96 -24.79 2.91 -2.42
N TRP A 97 -24.71 3.59 -3.55
CA TRP A 97 -24.58 2.99 -4.88
C TRP A 97 -23.12 2.93 -5.36
N GLY A 98 -22.28 3.83 -4.83
CA GLY A 98 -20.89 3.92 -5.18
C GLY A 98 -20.22 5.24 -4.79
N ASN A 99 -18.91 5.32 -5.01
CA ASN A 99 -18.16 6.58 -4.95
C ASN A 99 -17.08 6.55 -6.04
N LEU A 100 -16.78 7.72 -6.60
CA LEU A 100 -15.58 7.95 -7.37
C LEU A 100 -14.70 8.90 -6.58
N GLY A 101 -13.49 8.46 -6.26
CA GLY A 101 -12.53 9.23 -5.45
C GLY A 101 -11.18 9.33 -6.14
N LEU A 102 -10.54 10.48 -6.01
CA LEU A 102 -9.14 10.73 -6.35
C LEU A 102 -8.42 11.13 -5.07
N ASP A 103 -7.41 10.37 -4.68
CA ASP A 103 -6.49 10.72 -3.59
C ASP A 103 -5.11 11.08 -4.18
N LEU A 104 -4.52 12.14 -3.65
CA LEU A 104 -3.18 12.61 -3.99
C LEU A 104 -2.37 12.73 -2.69
N ASP A 105 -1.22 12.07 -2.64
CA ASP A 105 -0.38 11.97 -1.47
C ASP A 105 1.00 12.54 -1.76
N GLY A 106 1.45 13.47 -0.92
CA GLY A 106 2.85 13.89 -0.86
C GLY A 106 3.48 13.35 0.42
N ALA A 107 4.54 12.56 0.31
CA ALA A 107 5.28 12.04 1.45
C ALA A 107 6.73 12.49 1.44
N TRP A 108 7.20 13.00 2.58
CA TRP A 108 8.62 13.25 2.82
C TRP A 108 9.19 12.02 3.48
N LEU A 109 10.02 11.27 2.77
CA LEU A 109 10.59 10.02 3.24
C LEU A 109 11.96 10.30 3.89
N LEU A 110 12.43 9.37 4.71
CA LEU A 110 13.78 9.44 5.26
C LEU A 110 14.84 9.47 4.14
N GLN A 111 16.05 9.95 4.46
CA GLN A 111 17.21 10.01 3.54
C GLN A 111 17.04 10.95 2.33
N GLU A 112 16.44 12.13 2.53
CA GLU A 112 16.24 13.15 1.48
C GLU A 112 15.36 12.71 0.29
N ARG A 113 14.64 11.60 0.46
CA ARG A 113 13.72 11.08 -0.55
C ARG A 113 12.33 11.67 -0.34
N TRP A 114 11.59 11.86 -1.41
CA TRP A 114 10.19 12.25 -1.33
C TRP A 114 9.39 11.55 -2.40
N SER A 115 8.08 11.42 -2.18
CA SER A 115 7.22 10.78 -3.16
C SER A 115 5.91 11.53 -3.36
N LEU A 116 5.41 11.43 -4.59
CA LEU A 116 4.07 11.84 -4.98
C LEU A 116 3.32 10.61 -5.46
N ALA A 117 2.24 10.25 -4.76
CA ALA A 117 1.36 9.17 -5.16
C ALA A 117 -0.03 9.70 -5.51
N GLY A 118 -0.68 9.06 -6.48
CA GLY A 118 -2.05 9.32 -6.87
C GLY A 118 -2.82 8.01 -6.92
N ARG A 119 -4.07 8.03 -6.42
CA ARG A 119 -4.98 6.88 -6.42
C ARG A 119 -6.34 7.31 -6.94
N LEU A 120 -6.81 6.62 -7.98
CA LEU A 120 -8.16 6.77 -8.51
C LEU A 120 -8.95 5.53 -8.15
N THR A 121 -10.02 5.71 -7.38
CA THR A 121 -10.84 4.62 -6.86
C THR A 121 -12.29 4.80 -7.32
N LEU A 122 -12.84 3.76 -7.96
CA LEU A 122 -14.26 3.66 -8.27
C LEU A 122 -14.86 2.48 -7.52
N ASN A 123 -15.75 2.77 -6.58
CA ASN A 123 -16.55 1.76 -5.89
C ASN A 123 -17.97 1.79 -6.46
N LEU A 124 -18.49 0.65 -6.93
CA LEU A 124 -19.86 0.49 -7.42
C LEU A 124 -20.52 -0.70 -6.71
N SER A 125 -21.30 -0.43 -5.67
CA SER A 125 -21.90 -1.44 -4.78
C SER A 125 -20.85 -2.38 -4.16
N TYR A 126 -20.52 -3.48 -4.84
CA TYR A 126 -19.52 -4.45 -4.44
C TYR A 126 -18.30 -4.47 -5.35
N LEU A 127 -18.36 -3.83 -6.52
CA LEU A 127 -17.24 -3.75 -7.44
C LEU A 127 -16.29 -2.64 -6.98
N HIS A 128 -15.00 -2.97 -6.92
CA HIS A 128 -13.93 -2.02 -6.69
C HIS A 128 -13.02 -2.00 -7.92
N LEU A 129 -12.82 -0.82 -8.50
CA LEU A 129 -11.81 -0.58 -9.52
C LEU A 129 -10.84 0.48 -8.97
N HIS A 130 -9.55 0.24 -9.15
CA HIS A 130 -8.52 1.06 -8.55
C HIS A 130 -7.35 1.21 -9.50
N ALA A 131 -6.84 2.44 -9.61
CA ALA A 131 -5.60 2.74 -10.30
C ALA A 131 -4.70 3.53 -9.35
N PHE A 132 -3.45 3.11 -9.25
CA PHE A 132 -2.43 3.74 -8.43
C PHE A 132 -1.25 4.14 -9.31
N GLY A 133 -0.63 5.27 -8.98
CA GLY A 133 0.63 5.69 -9.54
C GLY A 133 1.46 6.38 -8.47
N GLN A 134 2.77 6.17 -8.47
CA GLN A 134 3.68 6.86 -7.58
C GLN A 134 4.98 7.20 -8.31
N LEU A 135 5.42 8.44 -8.13
CA LEU A 135 6.78 8.86 -8.39
C LEU A 135 7.52 8.94 -7.07
N LEU A 136 8.59 8.17 -6.95
CA LEU A 136 9.58 8.31 -5.91
C LEU A 136 10.74 9.13 -6.47
N PHE A 137 11.16 10.15 -5.74
CA PHE A 137 12.33 10.95 -6.03
C PHE A 137 13.41 10.64 -4.99
N ASP A 138 14.61 10.40 -5.48
CA ASP A 138 15.82 10.28 -4.68
C ASP A 138 16.86 11.29 -5.20
N PRO A 139 18.00 11.47 -4.51
CA PRO A 139 19.05 12.37 -4.98
C PRO A 139 19.65 11.99 -6.34
N THR A 140 19.53 10.73 -6.78
CA THR A 140 20.15 10.21 -8.01
C THR A 140 19.19 10.17 -9.21
N GLY A 141 17.90 10.42 -9.00
CA GLY A 141 16.87 10.40 -10.03
C GLY A 141 15.46 10.16 -9.50
N TYR A 142 14.71 9.35 -10.25
CA TYR A 142 13.34 8.98 -9.90
C TYR A 142 13.04 7.53 -10.27
N LEU A 143 11.98 7.02 -9.65
CA LEU A 143 11.36 5.74 -9.94
C LEU A 143 9.85 5.96 -10.14
N LEU A 144 9.33 5.52 -11.28
CA LEU A 144 7.90 5.53 -11.57
C LEU A 144 7.34 4.12 -11.40
N CYS A 145 6.24 4.03 -10.66
CA CYS A 145 5.46 2.81 -10.58
C CYS A 145 3.95 3.09 -10.69
N GLY A 146 3.21 2.06 -11.07
CA GLY A 146 1.76 2.13 -11.17
C GLY A 146 1.11 0.77 -11.11
N ALA A 147 -0.16 0.77 -10.72
CA ALA A 147 -0.98 -0.42 -10.62
C ALA A 147 -2.39 -0.17 -11.15
N THR A 148 -2.99 -1.21 -11.70
CA THR A 148 -4.42 -1.24 -12.03
C THR A 148 -5.03 -2.50 -11.46
N ASN A 149 -6.09 -2.35 -10.67
CA ASN A 149 -6.66 -3.41 -9.87
C ASN A 149 -8.19 -3.46 -10.02
N ALA A 150 -8.72 -4.66 -9.86
CA ALA A 150 -10.14 -4.89 -9.70
C ALA A 150 -10.37 -5.77 -8.47
N GLY A 151 -11.52 -5.61 -7.84
CA GLY A 151 -11.75 -6.20 -6.54
C GLY A 151 -13.19 -6.16 -6.07
N LEU A 152 -13.35 -6.57 -4.82
CA LEU A 152 -14.62 -6.63 -4.11
C LEU A 152 -14.60 -5.72 -2.88
N GLY A 153 -15.65 -4.92 -2.74
CA GLY A 153 -15.91 -4.05 -1.60
C GLY A 153 -16.94 -4.65 -0.65
N PHE A 154 -16.62 -4.61 0.64
CA PHE A 154 -17.50 -4.98 1.75
C PHE A 154 -17.82 -3.73 2.55
N ARG A 155 -19.10 -3.42 2.68
CA ARG A 155 -19.59 -2.27 3.45
C ARG A 155 -20.28 -2.72 4.72
N GLY A 156 -19.72 -2.32 5.84
CA GLY A 156 -20.35 -2.36 7.15
C GLY A 156 -20.84 -0.97 7.58
N PRO A 157 -21.44 -0.86 8.78
CA PRO A 157 -21.94 0.41 9.30
C PRO A 157 -20.84 1.46 9.56
N PHE A 158 -19.66 1.01 9.99
CA PHE A 158 -18.53 1.86 10.37
C PHE A 158 -17.23 1.51 9.61
N LEU A 159 -17.30 0.56 8.68
CA LEU A 159 -16.15 0.01 7.97
C LEU A 159 -16.48 -0.11 6.49
N PHE A 160 -15.54 0.28 5.66
CA PHE A 160 -15.49 -0.06 4.26
C PHE A 160 -14.18 -0.80 4.00
N LEU A 161 -14.26 -1.99 3.40
CA LEU A 161 -13.13 -2.87 3.16
C LEU A 161 -13.12 -3.30 1.70
N ASN A 162 -12.10 -2.95 0.94
CA ASN A 162 -11.88 -3.42 -0.42
C ASN A 162 -10.72 -4.42 -0.43
N LEU A 163 -10.93 -5.52 -1.12
CA LEU A 163 -9.89 -6.49 -1.46
C LEU A 163 -9.72 -6.47 -2.97
N PHE A 164 -8.49 -6.34 -3.45
CA PHE A 164 -8.25 -6.18 -4.87
C PHE A 164 -6.97 -6.89 -5.31
N ALA A 165 -6.92 -7.20 -6.60
CA ALA A 165 -5.75 -7.75 -7.28
C ALA A 165 -5.69 -7.23 -8.70
N GLY A 166 -4.52 -7.28 -9.31
CA GLY A 166 -4.33 -6.81 -10.66
C GLY A 166 -2.89 -6.89 -11.14
N ILE A 167 -2.47 -5.79 -11.77
CA ILE A 167 -1.18 -5.70 -12.42
C ILE A 167 -0.47 -4.43 -11.94
N PHE A 168 0.77 -4.62 -11.52
CA PHE A 168 1.73 -3.57 -11.16
C PHE A 168 2.83 -3.47 -12.22
N ALA A 169 3.32 -2.26 -12.49
CA ALA A 169 4.44 -2.01 -13.38
C ALA A 169 5.32 -0.91 -12.80
N THR A 170 6.61 -0.95 -13.14
CA THR A 170 7.59 0.07 -12.78
C THR A 170 8.56 0.27 -13.93
N ASP A 171 9.08 1.48 -14.09
CA ASP A 171 10.13 1.80 -15.06
C ASP A 171 11.46 1.08 -14.79
N SER A 172 11.64 0.49 -13.60
CA SER A 172 12.78 -0.37 -13.28
C SER A 172 12.67 -1.81 -13.80
N SER A 173 11.50 -2.22 -14.30
CA SER A 173 11.23 -3.58 -14.77
C SER A 173 10.43 -3.58 -16.07
N ASP A 174 10.93 -4.29 -17.08
CA ASP A 174 10.22 -4.46 -18.36
C ASP A 174 9.00 -5.41 -18.26
N ARG A 175 8.72 -5.95 -17.07
CA ARG A 175 7.62 -6.89 -16.83
C ARG A 175 6.60 -6.30 -15.87
N ALA A 176 5.34 -6.52 -16.23
CA ALA A 176 4.22 -6.34 -15.34
C ALA A 176 4.19 -7.48 -14.29
N LEU A 177 3.99 -7.11 -13.03
CA LEU A 177 3.93 -8.00 -11.89
C LEU A 177 2.48 -8.21 -11.48
N LEU A 178 2.18 -9.38 -10.91
CA LEU A 178 0.91 -9.56 -10.21
C LEU A 178 0.96 -8.79 -8.90
N ASP A 179 -0.12 -8.09 -8.61
CA ASP A 179 -0.29 -7.38 -7.35
C ASP A 179 -1.61 -7.72 -6.67
N PHE A 180 -1.65 -7.44 -5.38
CA PHE A 180 -2.84 -7.58 -4.55
C PHE A 180 -2.76 -6.62 -3.37
N GLY A 181 -3.91 -6.29 -2.82
CA GLY A 181 -3.96 -5.33 -1.74
C GLY A 181 -5.31 -5.25 -1.05
N VAL A 182 -5.31 -4.42 -0.02
CA VAL A 182 -6.45 -4.17 0.83
C VAL A 182 -6.55 -2.69 1.12
N GLU A 183 -7.77 -2.16 1.03
CA GLU A 183 -8.08 -0.82 1.49
C GLU A 183 -9.17 -0.90 2.56
N ALA A 184 -8.88 -0.42 3.76
CA ALA A 184 -9.82 -0.30 4.85
C ALA A 184 -10.05 1.18 5.18
N ARG A 185 -11.31 1.59 5.28
CA ARG A 185 -11.74 2.90 5.75
C ARG A 185 -12.66 2.71 6.95
N ILE A 186 -12.26 3.21 8.10
CA ILE A 186 -13.02 3.13 9.34
C ILE A 186 -13.58 4.51 9.63
N PHE A 187 -14.90 4.61 9.72
CA PHE A 187 -15.61 5.85 9.99
C PHE A 187 -15.60 6.08 11.50
N LEU A 188 -14.83 7.09 11.95
CA LEU A 188 -14.76 7.47 13.36
C LEU A 188 -15.86 8.48 13.72
N SER A 189 -16.20 9.35 12.76
CA SER A 189 -17.31 10.28 12.81
C SER A 189 -17.77 10.62 11.38
N PRO A 190 -18.86 11.40 11.20
CA PRO A 190 -19.31 11.82 9.86
C PRO A 190 -18.26 12.61 9.06
N GLN A 191 -17.20 13.11 9.70
CA GLN A 191 -16.12 13.84 9.04
C GLN A 191 -14.75 13.21 9.24
N TRP A 192 -14.59 12.22 10.10
CA TRP A 192 -13.27 11.65 10.40
C TRP A 192 -13.23 10.19 9.98
N VAL A 193 -12.27 9.89 9.09
CA VAL A 193 -12.04 8.56 8.55
C VAL A 193 -10.61 8.16 8.84
N LEU A 194 -10.42 7.05 9.54
CA LEU A 194 -9.13 6.37 9.58
C LEU A 194 -9.04 5.51 8.33
N GLU A 195 -8.01 5.72 7.52
CA GLU A 195 -7.79 4.93 6.31
C GLU A 195 -6.47 4.18 6.41
N LEU A 196 -6.53 2.93 5.97
CA LEU A 196 -5.42 2.01 5.89
C LEU A 196 -5.45 1.44 4.47
N TYR A 197 -4.36 1.58 3.74
CA TYR A 197 -4.23 1.09 2.38
C TYR A 197 -2.93 0.31 2.26
N ASN A 198 -3.01 -0.85 1.62
CA ASN A 198 -1.87 -1.68 1.36
C ASN A 198 -1.93 -2.23 -0.07
N LEU A 199 -0.80 -2.15 -0.78
CA LEU A 199 -0.58 -2.73 -2.10
C LEU A 199 0.72 -3.51 -2.05
N ASN A 200 0.69 -4.75 -2.52
CA ASN A 200 1.86 -5.61 -2.60
C ASN A 200 1.98 -6.14 -4.02
N ALA A 201 3.17 -6.02 -4.59
CA ALA A 201 3.54 -6.67 -5.82
C ALA A 201 4.81 -7.49 -5.57
N ALA A 202 4.83 -8.72 -6.07
CA ALA A 202 5.96 -9.62 -5.88
C ALA A 202 6.34 -10.29 -7.20
N TYR A 203 7.64 -10.37 -7.45
CA TYR A 203 8.23 -11.09 -8.56
C TYR A 203 9.57 -11.70 -8.16
N TYR A 204 9.59 -13.00 -7.91
CA TYR A 204 10.74 -13.70 -7.33
C TYR A 204 11.23 -13.01 -6.04
N ALA A 205 12.47 -12.51 -6.03
CA ALA A 205 13.06 -11.80 -4.90
C ALA A 205 12.71 -10.30 -4.87
N LEU A 206 12.17 -9.74 -5.97
CA LEU A 206 11.77 -8.34 -6.03
C LEU A 206 10.40 -8.17 -5.41
N ARG A 207 10.32 -7.24 -4.47
CA ARG A 207 9.13 -6.99 -3.68
C ARG A 207 8.87 -5.51 -3.61
N PHE A 208 7.64 -5.13 -3.93
CA PHE A 208 7.14 -3.76 -3.80
C PHE A 208 5.99 -3.79 -2.83
N HIS A 209 6.14 -3.08 -1.71
CA HIS A 209 5.10 -2.96 -0.71
C HIS A 209 4.82 -1.49 -0.47
N PHE A 210 3.55 -1.11 -0.55
CA PHE A 210 3.09 0.22 -0.22
C PHE A 210 2.08 0.08 0.90
N LEU A 211 2.27 0.85 1.95
CA LEU A 211 1.39 0.93 3.09
C LEU A 211 1.17 2.41 3.39
N TRP A 212 -0.09 2.80 3.43
CA TRP A 212 -0.49 4.11 3.92
C TRP A 212 -1.43 3.93 5.10
N LEU A 213 -1.13 4.60 6.21
CA LEU A 213 -2.01 4.69 7.37
C LEU A 213 -2.18 6.17 7.72
N GLY A 214 -3.41 6.64 7.84
CA GLY A 214 -3.61 8.03 8.19
C GLY A 214 -5.04 8.38 8.54
N LEU A 215 -5.16 9.55 9.17
CA LEU A 215 -6.43 10.14 9.53
C LEU A 215 -6.82 11.18 8.46
N ARG A 216 -8.04 11.07 7.96
CA ARG A 216 -8.59 11.96 6.95
C ARG A 216 -9.82 12.69 7.48
N TYR A 217 -9.83 14.00 7.30
CA TYR A 217 -11.02 14.83 7.37
C TYR A 217 -11.78 14.75 6.05
N ALA A 218 -13.06 14.39 6.09
CA ALA A 218 -13.93 14.24 4.95
C ALA A 218 -15.00 15.34 4.91
N GLY A 219 -14.87 16.26 3.94
CA GLY A 219 -15.87 17.29 3.63
C GLY A 219 -17.00 16.74 2.76
N SER A 220 -17.61 17.57 1.92
CA SER A 220 -18.68 17.13 1.01
C SER A 220 -18.19 16.61 -0.34
N HIS A 221 -17.10 17.19 -0.86
CA HIS A 221 -16.50 16.85 -2.16
C HIS A 221 -14.98 16.74 -2.10
N ALA A 222 -14.39 17.11 -0.96
CA ALA A 222 -12.96 17.16 -0.76
C ALA A 222 -12.59 16.85 0.68
N GLY A 223 -11.38 16.35 0.87
CA GLY A 223 -10.84 15.99 2.16
C GLY A 223 -9.35 16.26 2.25
N LEU A 224 -8.88 16.36 3.48
CA LEU A 224 -7.48 16.52 3.82
C LEU A 224 -7.11 15.44 4.83
N GLY A 225 -5.98 14.79 4.62
CA GLY A 225 -5.47 13.77 5.51
C GLY A 225 -4.02 13.97 5.86
N ALA A 226 -3.63 13.40 6.99
CA ALA A 226 -2.25 13.27 7.41
C ALA A 226 -2.03 11.84 7.87
N GLY A 227 -0.86 11.29 7.55
CA GLY A 227 -0.56 9.90 7.82
C GLY A 227 0.90 9.56 7.69
N LEU A 228 1.17 8.27 7.70
CA LEU A 228 2.47 7.67 7.45
C LEU A 228 2.40 6.88 6.16
N ASN A 229 3.41 7.09 5.31
CA ASN A 229 3.65 6.27 4.14
C ASN A 229 4.86 5.39 4.43
N LEU A 230 4.69 4.09 4.22
CA LEU A 230 5.76 3.10 4.26
C LEU A 230 5.79 2.43 2.89
N SER A 231 6.91 2.56 2.21
CA SER A 231 7.15 1.97 0.90
C SER A 231 8.41 1.12 0.96
N ASN A 232 8.29 -0.17 0.72
CA ASN A 232 9.43 -1.05 0.48
C ASN A 232 9.62 -1.20 -1.03
N TYR A 233 10.75 -0.72 -1.53
CA TYR A 233 11.14 -0.86 -2.93
C TYR A 233 12.32 -1.83 -3.03
N ALA A 234 12.03 -3.06 -3.44
CA ALA A 234 13.02 -4.11 -3.68
C ALA A 234 13.98 -4.37 -2.50
N GLY A 235 13.51 -4.20 -1.26
CA GLY A 235 14.30 -4.37 -0.03
C GLY A 235 14.57 -3.05 0.69
N ILE A 236 14.47 -1.90 0.01
CA ILE A 236 14.72 -0.60 0.62
C ILE A 236 13.44 -0.09 1.27
N LEU A 237 13.44 -0.05 2.60
CA LEU A 237 12.32 0.44 3.40
C LEU A 237 12.38 1.97 3.54
N LEU A 238 11.39 2.65 2.96
CA LEU A 238 11.21 4.08 3.06
C LEU A 238 9.99 4.39 3.92
N VAL A 239 10.16 5.20 4.95
CA VAL A 239 9.09 5.61 5.86
C VAL A 239 9.08 7.13 5.97
N GLY A 240 7.90 7.72 6.05
CA GLY A 240 7.81 9.14 6.30
C GLY A 240 6.39 9.66 6.51
N PRO A 241 6.27 10.88 7.08
CA PRO A 241 5.00 11.59 7.13
C PRO A 241 4.48 11.88 5.72
N SER A 242 3.16 11.85 5.60
CA SER A 242 2.45 12.13 4.36
C SER A 242 1.27 13.05 4.59
N LEU A 243 1.00 13.89 3.59
CA LEU A 243 -0.21 14.68 3.49
C LEU A 243 -1.03 14.17 2.31
N ARG A 244 -2.32 14.00 2.54
CA ARG A 244 -3.30 13.55 1.54
C ARG A 244 -4.27 14.65 1.20
N LEU A 245 -4.51 14.84 -0.08
CA LEU A 245 -5.66 15.56 -0.61
C LEU A 245 -6.59 14.57 -1.29
N SER A 246 -7.86 14.61 -0.94
CA SER A 246 -8.87 13.71 -1.47
C SER A 246 -9.96 14.52 -2.16
N LEU A 247 -10.43 14.05 -3.30
CA LEU A 247 -11.56 14.61 -4.05
C LEU A 247 -12.54 13.49 -4.37
N TRP A 248 -13.84 13.74 -4.30
CA TRP A 248 -14.83 12.73 -4.68
C TRP A 248 -16.10 13.32 -5.27
N LEU A 249 -16.77 12.46 -6.05
CA LEU A 249 -18.02 12.71 -6.76
C LEU A 249 -19.11 11.73 -6.30
#